data_AF-G0TVS9-F1
#
_entry.id   AF-G0TVS9-F1
#
_cell.length_a   1.000
_cell.length_b   1.000
_cell.length_c   1.000
_cell.angle_alpha   90.00
_cell.angle_beta   90.00
_cell.angle_gamma   90.00
#
_symmetry.space_group_name_H-M   'P 1'
#
loop_
_entity.id
_entity.type
_entity.pdbx_description
1 polymer ?
#
loop_
_entity_poly.entity_id
_entity_poly.type
_entity_poly.pdbx_seq_one_letter_code
_entity_poly.pdbx_strand_id
1 'polypeptide(L)'
;MSSGFVFHDVSTETVRALRPSEALQRHLENAQLAHRLCVARALKADESPVEKCALTWGEVLVRYQAWSEYRQPFQDAGALARYRKYWTKKRQEADDKNPFH
;
A
#
# COMPACT_ATOMS: atom_id res chain seq x y z
N MET A 1 -16.20 -16.54 19.33
CA MET A 1 -16.59 -15.48 18.39
C MET A 1 -15.73 -15.60 17.15
N SER A 2 -16.26 -16.12 16.04
CA SER A 2 -15.55 -16.15 14.75
C SER A 2 -15.68 -14.78 14.09
N SER A 3 -14.78 -13.86 14.43
CA SER A 3 -14.59 -12.65 13.64
C SER A 3 -14.08 -13.09 12.28
N GLY A 4 -14.97 -13.20 11.29
CA GLY A 4 -14.61 -13.57 9.94
C GLY A 4 -13.58 -12.60 9.38
N PHE A 5 -12.62 -13.09 8.63
CA PHE A 5 -11.71 -12.24 7.86
C PHE A 5 -12.53 -11.56 6.77
N VAL A 6 -12.74 -10.24 6.86
CA VAL A 6 -13.53 -9.46 5.91
C VAL A 6 -12.59 -8.62 5.06
N PHE A 7 -12.67 -8.81 3.74
CA PHE A 7 -11.98 -7.94 2.78
C PHE A 7 -12.79 -6.66 2.57
N HIS A 8 -12.11 -5.54 2.39
CA HIS A 8 -12.71 -4.30 1.93
C HIS A 8 -13.23 -4.48 0.50
N ASP A 9 -14.41 -3.92 0.22
CA ASP A 9 -14.84 -3.77 -1.16
C ASP A 9 -13.96 -2.72 -1.85
N VAL A 10 -13.32 -3.16 -2.94
CA VAL A 10 -12.44 -2.37 -3.80
C VAL A 10 -12.90 -2.46 -5.26
N SER A 11 -14.20 -2.69 -5.48
CA SER A 11 -14.86 -2.55 -6.78
C SER A 11 -14.65 -1.15 -7.36
N THR A 12 -14.76 -1.03 -8.68
CA THR A 12 -14.56 0.24 -9.39
C THR A 12 -15.51 1.32 -8.86
N GLU A 13 -16.75 0.93 -8.58
CA GLU A 13 -17.80 1.79 -8.04
C GLU A 13 -17.41 2.32 -6.66
N THR A 14 -16.96 1.44 -5.76
CA THR A 14 -16.56 1.80 -4.40
C THR A 14 -15.29 2.66 -4.41
N VAL A 15 -14.28 2.30 -5.22
CA VAL A 15 -13.04 3.05 -5.33
C VAL A 15 -13.27 4.48 -5.83
N ARG A 16 -14.19 4.68 -6.79
CA ARG A 16 -14.55 6.02 -7.30
C ARG A 16 -15.16 6.93 -6.24
N ALA A 17 -15.81 6.35 -5.23
CA ALA A 17 -16.43 7.10 -4.13
C ALA A 17 -15.45 7.43 -2.98
N LEU A 18 -14.23 6.89 -3.00
CA LEU A 18 -13.23 7.07 -1.95
C LEU A 18 -12.22 8.16 -2.30
N ARG A 19 -11.61 8.77 -1.28
CA ARG A 19 -10.40 9.57 -1.50
C ARG A 19 -9.28 8.64 -1.99
N PRO A 20 -8.38 9.07 -2.87
CA PRO A 20 -7.34 8.18 -3.40
C PRO A 20 -6.47 7.53 -2.32
N SER A 21 -6.14 8.26 -1.24
CA SER A 21 -5.42 7.69 -0.08
C SER A 21 -6.19 6.56 0.60
N GLU A 22 -7.51 6.68 0.72
CA GLU A 22 -8.36 5.66 1.35
C GLU A 22 -8.51 4.44 0.44
N ALA A 23 -8.64 4.64 -0.87
CA ALA A 23 -8.64 3.55 -1.83
C ALA A 23 -7.32 2.76 -1.78
N LEU A 24 -6.17 3.46 -1.82
CA LEU A 24 -4.85 2.83 -1.72
C LEU A 24 -4.68 2.08 -0.40
N GLN A 25 -5.12 2.66 0.71
CA GLN A 25 -5.09 2.01 2.02
C GLN A 25 -5.91 0.71 2.03
N ARG A 26 -7.14 0.73 1.52
CA ARG A 26 -8.00 -0.48 1.47
C ARG A 26 -7.41 -1.58 0.59
N HIS A 27 -6.79 -1.23 -0.53
CA HIS A 27 -6.06 -2.20 -1.36
C HIS A 27 -4.89 -2.83 -0.59
N LEU A 28 -4.12 -2.03 0.15
CA LEU A 28 -3.03 -2.53 0.99
C LEU A 28 -3.53 -3.44 2.12
N GLU A 29 -4.58 -3.04 2.82
CA GLU A 29 -5.20 -3.82 3.91
C GLU A 29 -5.71 -5.19 3.39
N ASN A 30 -6.33 -5.22 2.21
CA ASN A 30 -6.74 -6.46 1.55
C ASN A 30 -5.53 -7.36 1.20
N ALA A 31 -4.47 -6.79 0.64
CA ALA A 31 -3.26 -7.56 0.30
C ALA A 31 -2.60 -8.16 1.57
N GLN A 32 -2.50 -7.37 2.64
CA GLN A 32 -1.97 -7.82 3.93
C GLN A 32 -2.83 -8.93 4.53
N LEU A 33 -4.15 -8.81 4.45
CA LEU A 33 -5.07 -9.84 4.92
C LEU A 33 -4.92 -11.14 4.12
N ALA A 34 -4.84 -11.06 2.79
CA ALA A 34 -4.62 -12.22 1.93
C ALA A 34 -3.29 -12.93 2.26
N HIS A 35 -2.23 -12.16 2.51
CA HIS A 35 -0.94 -12.72 2.90
C HIS A 35 -1.00 -13.42 4.26
N ARG A 36 -1.60 -12.79 5.29
CA ARG A 36 -1.80 -13.41 6.62
C ARG A 36 -2.57 -14.72 6.52
N LEU A 37 -3.62 -14.76 5.68
CA LEU A 37 -4.40 -15.97 5.42
C LEU A 37 -3.58 -17.05 4.72
N CYS A 38 -2.75 -16.69 3.74
CA CYS A 38 -1.85 -17.63 3.08
C CYS A 38 -0.87 -18.23 4.10
N VAL A 39 -0.20 -17.39 4.89
CA VAL A 39 0.79 -17.85 5.89
C VAL A 39 0.13 -18.77 6.90
N ALA A 40 -1.06 -18.43 7.42
CA ALA A 40 -1.78 -19.29 8.34
C ALA A 40 -2.13 -20.67 7.73
N ARG A 41 -2.48 -20.71 6.44
CA ARG A 41 -2.74 -21.98 5.72
C ARG A 41 -1.47 -22.80 5.49
N ALA A 42 -0.37 -22.16 5.09
CA ALA A 42 0.92 -22.83 4.87
C ALA A 42 1.45 -23.42 6.19
N LEU A 43 1.41 -22.65 7.28
CA LEU A 43 1.82 -23.13 8.61
C LEU A 43 0.94 -24.29 9.09
N LYS A 44 -0.38 -24.24 8.83
CA LYS A 44 -1.28 -25.35 9.17
C LYS A 44 -0.98 -26.62 8.35
N ALA A 45 -0.46 -26.46 7.14
CA ALA A 45 -0.09 -27.55 6.24
C ALA A 45 1.37 -28.01 6.41
N ASP A 46 2.12 -27.43 7.35
CA ASP A 46 3.57 -27.67 7.56
C ASP A 46 4.40 -27.41 6.29
N GLU A 47 3.99 -26.43 5.48
CA GLU A 47 4.68 -26.00 4.27
C GLU A 47 5.46 -24.71 4.52
N SER A 48 6.57 -24.50 3.78
CA SER A 48 7.35 -23.25 3.83
C SER A 48 6.49 -22.03 3.44
N PRO A 49 6.22 -21.08 4.37
CA PRO A 49 5.42 -19.89 4.05
C PRO A 49 6.12 -18.98 3.04
N VAL A 50 7.46 -18.97 3.04
CA VAL A 50 8.26 -18.17 2.12
C VAL A 50 8.01 -18.59 0.67
N GLU A 51 8.00 -19.90 0.41
CA GLU A 51 7.77 -20.43 -0.94
C GLU A 51 6.30 -20.35 -1.33
N LYS A 52 5.39 -20.74 -0.42
CA LYS A 52 3.95 -20.83 -0.71
C LYS A 52 3.27 -19.48 -0.81
N CYS A 53 3.74 -18.47 -0.06
CA CYS A 53 3.08 -17.17 0.03
C CYS A 53 3.85 -16.03 -0.67
N ALA A 54 4.90 -16.34 -1.42
CA ALA A 54 5.68 -15.36 -2.19
C ALA A 54 4.81 -14.45 -3.08
N LEU A 55 3.80 -15.01 -3.76
CA LEU A 55 2.88 -14.22 -4.59
C LEU A 55 2.09 -13.19 -3.77
N THR A 56 1.50 -13.61 -2.65
CA THR A 56 0.76 -12.70 -1.77
C THR A 56 1.67 -11.66 -1.12
N TRP A 57 2.93 -12.01 -0.86
CA TRP A 57 3.94 -11.05 -0.39
C TRP A 57 4.29 -10.01 -1.45
N GLY A 58 4.48 -10.43 -2.70
CA GLY A 58 4.69 -9.54 -3.84
C GLY A 58 3.54 -8.54 -4.01
N GLU A 59 2.30 -8.99 -3.84
CA GLU A 59 1.13 -8.11 -3.87
C GLU A 59 1.15 -7.08 -2.73
N VAL A 60 1.50 -7.49 -1.50
CA VAL A 60 1.67 -6.55 -0.37
C VAL A 60 2.71 -5.48 -0.72
N LEU A 61 3.84 -5.87 -1.29
CA LEU A 61 4.91 -4.94 -1.66
C LEU A 61 4.43 -3.91 -2.70
N VAL A 62 3.77 -4.36 -3.76
CA VAL A 62 3.24 -3.49 -4.82
C VAL A 62 2.22 -2.50 -4.26
N ARG A 63 1.29 -2.96 -3.41
CA ARG A 63 0.28 -2.07 -2.79
C ARG A 63 0.89 -1.11 -1.77
N TYR A 64 1.89 -1.58 -1.03
CA TYR A 64 2.61 -0.73 -0.08
C TYR A 64 3.34 0.40 -0.80
N GLN A 65 4.03 0.10 -1.90
CA GLN A 65 4.72 1.10 -2.71
C GLN A 65 3.75 2.15 -3.25
N ALA A 66 2.63 1.73 -3.83
CA ALA A 66 1.61 2.67 -4.33
C ALA A 66 1.04 3.57 -3.22
N TRP A 67 0.84 3.02 -2.02
CA TRP A 67 0.35 3.78 -0.86
C TRP A 67 1.40 4.73 -0.29
N SER A 68 2.67 4.31 -0.19
CA SER A 68 3.75 5.10 0.40
C SER A 68 4.24 6.23 -0.51
N GLU A 69 4.21 6.01 -1.83
CA GLU A 69 4.55 7.03 -2.83
C GLU A 69 3.45 8.07 -3.01
N TYR A 70 2.21 7.73 -2.67
CA TYR A 70 1.09 8.66 -2.79
C TYR A 70 1.19 9.81 -1.78
N ARG A 71 1.33 11.02 -2.31
CA ARG A 71 1.27 12.25 -1.51
C ARG A 71 -0.04 12.97 -1.75
N GLN A 72 -0.85 13.12 -0.69
CA GLN A 72 -2.08 13.91 -0.78
C GLN A 72 -1.75 15.34 -1.25
N PRO A 73 -2.54 15.91 -2.17
CA PRO A 73 -2.36 17.28 -2.61
C PRO A 73 -2.55 18.25 -1.43
N PHE A 74 -1.68 19.25 -1.34
CA PHE A 74 -1.82 20.32 -0.34
C PHE A 74 -3.13 21.06 -0.56
N GLN A 75 -3.89 21.25 0.53
CA GLN A 75 -5.18 21.98 0.49
C GLN A 75 -5.00 23.50 0.37
N ASP A 76 -3.83 24.03 0.75
CA ASP A 76 -3.49 25.45 0.66
C ASP A 76 -2.53 25.70 -0.51
N ALA A 77 -2.83 26.70 -1.34
CA ALA A 77 -1.98 27.15 -2.44
C ALA A 77 -0.60 27.62 -1.95
N GLY A 78 -0.52 28.22 -0.76
CA GLY A 78 0.74 28.61 -0.13
C GLY A 78 1.61 27.41 0.25
N ALA A 79 1.01 26.38 0.84
CA ALA A 79 1.67 25.12 1.15
C ALA A 79 2.13 24.37 -0.13
N LEU A 80 1.31 24.34 -1.17
CA LEU A 80 1.67 23.75 -2.47
C LEU A 80 2.86 24.46 -3.11
N ALA A 81 2.90 25.80 -3.07
CA ALA A 81 4.00 26.59 -3.62
C ALA A 81 5.31 26.37 -2.84
N ARG A 82 5.25 26.36 -1.50
CA ARG A 82 6.42 26.04 -0.65
C ARG A 82 6.93 24.63 -0.90
N TYR A 83 6.03 23.65 -1.02
CA TYR A 83 6.39 22.29 -1.33
C TYR A 83 7.02 22.16 -2.71
N ARG A 84 6.43 22.71 -3.78
CA ARG A 84 6.99 22.65 -5.15
C ARG A 84 8.37 23.31 -5.24
N LYS A 85 8.62 24.37 -4.45
CA LYS A 85 9.93 25.01 -4.38
C LYS A 85 10.97 24.13 -3.67
N TYR A 86 10.56 23.43 -2.62
CA TYR A 86 11.45 22.58 -1.83
C TYR A 86 11.67 21.21 -2.46
N TRP A 87 10.59 20.53 -2.84
CA TRP A 87 10.57 19.20 -3.44
C TRP A 87 10.60 19.30 -4.96
N THR A 88 11.81 19.32 -5.52
CA THR A 88 12.06 19.39 -6.96
C THR A 88 12.36 18.01 -7.53
N LYS A 89 12.19 17.84 -8.86
CA LYS A 89 12.51 16.58 -9.55
C LYS A 89 13.95 16.10 -9.25
N LYS A 90 14.90 17.02 -9.19
CA LYS A 90 16.30 16.74 -8.83
C LYS A 90 16.47 16.21 -7.40
N ARG A 91 15.66 16.69 -6.44
CA ARG A 91 15.67 16.21 -5.06
C ARG A 91 14.99 14.85 -4.94
N GLN A 92 13.89 14.63 -5.65
CA GLN A 92 13.25 13.31 -5.71
C GLN A 92 14.22 12.26 -6.28
N GLU A 93 14.88 12.55 -7.40
CA GLU A 93 15.90 11.65 -7.97
C GLU A 93 17.12 11.42 -7.06
N ALA A 94 17.42 12.35 -6.15
CA ALA A 94 18.49 12.18 -5.17
C ALA A 94 18.05 11.31 -3.98
N ASP A 95 16.80 11.46 -3.53
CA ASP A 95 16.16 10.65 -2.48
C ASP A 95 15.99 9.20 -2.96
N ASP A 96 15.50 9.01 -4.19
CA ASP A 96 15.29 7.69 -4.81
C ASP A 96 16.61 6.92 -5.00
N LYS A 97 17.73 7.63 -5.18
CA LYS A 97 19.07 7.05 -5.27
C LYS A 97 19.69 6.72 -3.93
N ASN A 98 19.16 7.27 -2.84
CA ASN A 98 19.71 7.08 -1.50
C ASN A 98 18.60 6.85 -0.46
N PRO A 99 17.92 5.68 -0.52
CA PRO A 99 16.71 5.40 0.27
C PRO A 99 16.93 5.24 1.80
N PHE A 100 18.12 5.54 2.32
CA PHE A 100 18.50 5.31 3.72
C PHE A 100 19.13 6.53 4.42
N HIS A 101 18.85 7.75 3.96
CA HIS A 101 19.19 8.97 4.73
C HIS A 101 18.13 9.32 5.78
#